data_AF-A0A1F9D2X0-F1
#
_entry.id   AF-A0A1F9D2X0-F1
#
_cell.length_a   1.000
_cell.length_b   1.000
_cell.length_c   1.000
_cell.angle_alpha   90.00
_cell.angle_beta   90.00
_cell.angle_gamma   90.00
#
_symmetry.space_group_name_H-M   'P 1'
#
loop_
_entity.id
_entity.type
_entity.pdbx_description
1 polymer ?
#
loop_
_entity_poly.entity_id
_entity_poly.type
_entity_poly.pdbx_seq_one_letter_code
_entity_poly.pdbx_strand_id
1 'polypeptide(L)' 'MKYYDEESYRFHKNDVADKCFCCNQNAPMLLNVRHVESGMMVHLCPECMIENSNDYLLDNTRPWLGPQKKT' A
#
# COMPACT_ATOMS: atom_id res chain seq x y z
N MET A 1 -5.21 -16.52 -14.22
CA MET A 1 -3.76 -16.28 -14.09
C MET A 1 -3.50 -16.09 -12.60
N LYS A 2 -2.76 -16.99 -11.96
CA LYS A 2 -2.28 -16.72 -10.59
C LYS A 2 -1.13 -15.74 -10.77
N TYR A 3 -1.40 -14.45 -10.61
CA TYR A 3 -0.33 -13.48 -10.39
C TYR A 3 0.44 -13.97 -9.15
N TYR A 4 1.74 -13.70 -9.05
CA TYR A 4 2.56 -14.08 -7.88
C TYR A 4 2.16 -13.25 -6.64
N ASP A 5 0.86 -13.08 -6.40
CA ASP A 5 0.23 -12.09 -5.53
C ASP A 5 0.75 -12.20 -4.10
N GLU A 6 0.89 -13.42 -3.59
CA GLU A 6 1.37 -13.65 -2.21
C GLU A 6 2.83 -13.22 -2.01
N GLU A 7 3.65 -13.23 -3.06
CA GLU A 7 5.04 -12.80 -2.99
C GLU A 7 5.18 -11.31 -3.33
N SER A 8 4.43 -10.84 -4.32
CA SER A 8 4.49 -9.46 -4.81
C SER A 8 3.81 -8.46 -3.88
N TYR A 9 2.86 -8.88 -3.04
CA TYR A 9 2.12 -8.01 -2.11
C TYR A 9 2.45 -8.26 -0.64
N ARG A 10 3.69 -8.66 -0.35
CA ARG A 10 4.19 -8.72 1.03
C ARG A 10 4.32 -7.31 1.60
N PHE A 11 3.78 -7.13 2.80
CA PHE A 11 3.93 -5.88 3.54
C PHE A 11 5.30 -5.80 4.20
N HIS A 12 5.82 -4.59 4.33
CA HIS A 12 7.08 -4.33 5.01
C HIS A 12 6.98 -4.79 6.47
N LYS A 13 8.04 -5.38 7.03
CA LYS A 13 8.04 -5.94 8.40
C LYS A 13 7.72 -4.94 9.53
N ASN A 14 7.91 -3.66 9.27
CA ASN A 14 7.66 -2.57 10.21
C ASN A 14 6.31 -1.87 9.95
N ASP A 15 5.57 -2.31 8.95
CA ASP A 15 4.26 -1.75 8.61
C ASP A 15 3.19 -2.24 9.59
N VAL A 16 2.25 -1.36 9.90
CA VAL A 16 1.11 -1.64 10.79
C VAL A 16 -0.15 -1.12 10.11
N ALA A 17 -1.14 -1.98 9.93
CA ALA A 17 -2.30 -1.72 9.08
C ALA A 17 -3.18 -0.53 9.48
N ASP A 18 -3.06 -0.04 10.71
CA ASP A 18 -3.83 1.10 11.25
C ASP A 18 -3.02 2.41 11.33
N LYS A 19 -1.75 2.40 10.90
CA LYS A 19 -0.84 3.54 10.99
C LYS A 19 -0.16 3.84 9.67
N CYS A 20 0.12 5.12 9.45
CA CYS A 20 0.99 5.52 8.36
C CYS A 20 2.43 5.03 8.61
N PHE A 21 2.98 4.28 7.67
CA PHE A 21 4.36 3.78 7.69
C PHE A 21 5.40 4.89 7.86
N CYS A 22 5.13 6.08 7.32
CA CYS A 22 6.05 7.22 7.36
C CYS A 22 5.97 8.01 8.68
N CYS A 23 4.78 8.46 9.09
CA CYS A 23 4.62 9.35 10.26
C CYS A 23 4.12 8.65 11.53
N ASN A 24 3.79 7.35 11.45
CA ASN A 24 3.30 6.50 12.54
C ASN A 24 1.98 6.99 13.19
N GLN A 25 1.28 7.93 12.56
CA GLN A 25 -0.03 8.41 12.99
C GLN A 25 -1.15 7.52 12.45
N ASN A 26 -2.24 7.42 13.22
CA ASN A 26 -3.48 6.87 12.73
C ASN A 26 -4.11 7.87 11.74
N ALA A 27 -4.72 7.38 10.67
CA ALA A 27 -5.45 8.21 9.71
C ALA A 27 -6.83 7.61 9.44
N PRO A 28 -7.86 8.43 9.15
CA PRO A 28 -9.18 7.93 8.76
C PRO A 28 -9.14 7.07 7.49
N MET A 29 -8.12 7.28 6.65
CA MET A 29 -7.89 6.56 5.42
C MET A 29 -6.38 6.32 5.23
N LEU A 30 -6.02 5.08 4.92
CA LEU A 30 -4.67 4.71 4.54
C LEU A 30 -4.69 4.13 3.12
N LEU A 31 -3.67 4.46 2.35
CA LEU A 31 -3.46 4.00 0.99
C LEU A 31 -2.45 2.85 1.02
N ASN A 32 -2.74 1.78 0.27
CA ASN A 32 -1.76 0.73 0.04
C ASN A 32 -0.85 1.16 -1.11
N VAL A 33 0.42 1.39 -0.80
CA VAL A 33 1.43 1.84 -1.75
C VAL A 33 2.64 0.93 -1.70
N ARG A 34 3.45 0.95 -2.75
CA ARG A 34 4.73 0.24 -2.80
C ARG A 34 5.85 1.20 -2.39
N HIS A 35 6.57 0.84 -1.34
CA HIS A 35 7.78 1.55 -0.93
C HIS A 35 8.93 1.19 -1.89
N VAL A 36 9.43 2.18 -2.63
CA VAL A 36 10.31 1.97 -3.80
C VAL A 36 11.61 1.28 -3.39
N GLU A 37 12.24 1.70 -2.31
CA GLU A 37 13.53 1.15 -1.86
C GLU A 37 13.42 -0.35 -1.51
N SER A 38 12.40 -0.71 -0.74
CA SER A 38 12.23 -2.10 -0.28
C SER A 38 11.50 -2.99 -1.29
N GLY A 39 10.79 -2.39 -2.25
CA GLY A 39 9.85 -3.08 -3.11
C GLY A 39 8.65 -3.70 -2.38
N MET A 40 8.43 -3.42 -1.09
CA MET A 40 7.34 -4.00 -0.29
C MET A 40 6.12 -3.07 -0.24
N MET A 41 4.96 -3.64 0.11
CA MET A 41 3.73 -2.87 0.36
C MET A 41 3.77 -2.20 1.74
N VAL A 42 3.20 -1.01 1.85
CA VAL A 42 3.03 -0.26 3.10
C VAL A 42 1.70 0.50 3.11
N HIS A 43 1.22 0.85 4.30
CA HIS A 43 0.07 1.73 4.50
C HIS A 43 0.55 3.17 4.70
N LEU A 44 0.06 4.10 3.88
CA LEU A 44 0.48 5.51 3.94
C LEU A 44 -0.73 6.44 4.05
N CYS A 45 -0.64 7.49 4.87
CA CYS A 45 -1.65 8.54 4.85
C CYS A 45 -1.50 9.41 3.58
N PRO A 46 -2.58 10.08 3.12
CA PRO A 46 -2.54 10.92 1.92
C PRO A 46 -1.48 12.02 1.98
N GLU A 47 -1.29 12.64 3.15
CA GLU A 47 -0.33 13.73 3.36
C GLU A 47 1.10 13.24 3.10
N CYS A 48 1.50 12.15 3.75
CA CYS A 48 2.82 11.57 3.55
C CYS A 48 3.04 11.07 2.11
N MET A 49 1.99 10.61 1.42
CA MET A 49 2.08 10.19 0.01
C MET A 49 2.43 11.37 -0.90
N ILE A 50 1.83 12.53 -0.66
CA ILE A 50 2.06 13.74 -1.45
C ILE A 50 3.47 14.28 -1.16
N GLU A 51 3.83 14.41 0.12
CA GLU A 51 5.10 14.98 0.56
C GLU A 51 6.32 14.13 0.16
N ASN A 52 6.16 12.80 0.10
CA ASN A 52 7.24 11.84 -0.16
C ASN A 52 6.99 11.04 -1.45
N SER A 53 6.35 11.65 -2.45
CA SER A 53 5.88 10.97 -3.67
C SER A 53 6.97 10.26 -4.50
N ASN A 54 8.24 10.57 -4.30
CA ASN A 54 9.36 9.88 -4.95
C ASN A 54 9.67 8.51 -4.32
N ASP A 55 9.33 8.33 -3.05
CA ASP A 55 9.69 7.13 -2.27
C ASP A 55 8.59 6.06 -2.32
N TYR A 56 7.39 6.42 -2.81
CA TYR A 56 6.21 5.58 -2.80
C TYR A 56 5.50 5.59 -4.14
N LEU A 57 5.00 4.43 -4.55
CA LEU A 57 4.25 4.24 -5.80
C LEU A 57 2.87 3.67 -5.51
N LEU A 58 1.83 4.25 -6.12
CA LEU A 58 0.49 3.66 -6.13
C LEU A 58 0.52 2.36 -6.95
N ASP A 59 0.38 1.23 -6.27
CA ASP A 59 0.38 -0.06 -6.94
C ASP A 59 -1.00 -0.40 -7.51
N ASN A 60 -1.23 0.08 -8.73
CA ASN A 60 -2.42 -0.21 -9.53
C ASN A 60 -2.18 -1.39 -10.51
N THR A 61 -1.21 -2.26 -10.25
CA THR A 61 -0.87 -3.34 -11.20
C THR A 61 -1.82 -4.53 -11.11
N ARG A 62 -2.69 -4.59 -10.08
CA ARG A 62 -3.76 -5.61 -10.02
C ARG A 62 -4.86 -5.30 -11.04
N PRO A 63 -5.28 -6.30 -11.84
CA PRO A 63 -6.46 -6.16 -12.67
C PRO A 63 -7.68 -5.80 -11.82
N TRP A 64 -8.45 -4.81 -12.26
CA TRP A 64 -9.76 -4.55 -11.67
C TRP A 64 -10.70 -5.72 -11.98
N LEU A 65 -11.09 -6.47 -10.95
CA LEU A 65 -11.98 -7.63 -11.09
C LEU A 65 -13.46 -7.26 -11.23
N GLY A 66 -13.77 -5.97 -11.37
CA GLY A 66 -15.15 -5.46 -11.36
C GLY A 66 -15.72 -5.33 -9.95
N PRO A 67 -17.02 -5.03 -9.83
CA PRO A 67 -17.72 -4.96 -8.55
C PRO A 67 -17.68 -6.32 -7.84
N GLN A 68 -17.00 -6.36 -6.69
CA GLN A 68 -17.03 -7.51 -5.79
C GLN A 68 -18.42 -7.52 -5.12
N LYS A 69 -19.22 -8.57 -5.35
CA LYS A 69 -20.46 -8.75 -4.57
C LYS A 69 -20.07 -8.90 -3.11
N LYS A 70 -20.48 -7.97 -2.26
CA LYS A 70 -20.41 -8.15 -0.81
C LYS A 70 -21.41 -9.26 -0.47
N THR A 71 -20.91 -10.47 -0.23
CA THR A 71 -21.66 -11.55 0.44
C THR A 71 -21.80 -11.26 1.91
#